data_AF-A0A6S6U6D4-F1
#
_entry.id   AF-A0A6S6U6D4-F1
#
_cell.length_a   1.000
_cell.length_b   1.000
_cell.length_c   1.000
_cell.angle_alpha   90.00
_cell.angle_beta   90.00
_cell.angle_gamma   90.00
#
_symmetry.space_group_name_H-M   'P 1'
#
loop_
_entity.id
_entity.type
_entity.pdbx_description
1 polymer ?
#
loop_
_entity_poly.entity_id
_entity_poly.type
_entity_poly.pdbx_seq_one_letter_code
_entity_poly.pdbx_strand_id
1 'polypeptide(L)'
;MLPDGRLDIPALLRAFQQFFREHSDIWLRGLPFKEAGPQLVLQAFLQRIVNGGGRINREYALGRKYTDLYLEWPLDQDKGFYGEVQRVVLELKILYSNLDKTIADGLVQVAGYAEQCGAGLRRRI
;
A
#
# COMPACT_ATOMS: atom_id res chain seq x y z
N MET A 1 6.70 -1.43 14.47
CA MET A 1 6.90 0.03 14.55
C MET A 1 8.39 0.29 14.64
N LEU A 2 8.84 1.41 14.09
CA LEU A 2 10.19 1.93 14.30
C LEU A 2 10.27 2.63 15.67
N PRO A 3 11.48 2.87 16.23
CA PRO A 3 11.63 3.55 17.52
C PRO A 3 11.04 4.95 17.58
N ASP A 4 10.87 5.62 16.43
CA ASP A 4 10.25 6.95 16.30
C ASP A 4 8.72 6.90 16.15
N GLY A 5 8.10 5.73 16.39
CA GLY A 5 6.64 5.56 16.31
C GLY A 5 6.08 5.38 14.90
N ARG A 6 6.92 5.47 13.86
CA ARG A 6 6.50 5.25 12.47
C ARG A 6 6.20 3.79 12.18
N LEU A 7 5.31 3.56 11.22
CA LEU A 7 5.13 2.27 10.58
C LEU A 7 6.44 1.86 9.88
N ASP A 8 6.89 0.65 10.20
CA ASP A 8 7.95 -0.03 9.43
C ASP A 8 7.31 -0.63 8.17
N ILE A 9 7.25 0.19 7.11
CA ILE A 9 6.66 -0.20 5.83
C ILE A 9 7.38 -1.40 5.21
N PRO A 10 8.73 -1.47 5.19
CA PRO A 10 9.43 -2.68 4.72
C PRO A 10 9.02 -3.95 5.47
N ALA A 11 8.90 -3.90 6.80
CA ALA A 11 8.45 -5.07 7.57
C ALA A 11 6.97 -5.41 7.27
N LEU A 12 6.11 -4.41 7.11
CA LEU A 12 4.70 -4.59 6.74
C LEU A 12 4.56 -5.28 5.38
N LEU A 13 5.33 -4.86 4.38
CA LEU A 13 5.31 -5.46 3.04
C LEU A 13 5.87 -6.89 3.04
N ARG A 14 6.94 -7.17 3.81
CA ARG A 14 7.42 -8.56 3.99
C ARG A 14 6.37 -9.45 4.65
N ALA A 15 5.69 -8.94 5.68
CA ALA A 15 4.59 -9.66 6.31
C ALA A 15 3.42 -9.89 5.34
N PHE A 16 3.14 -8.94 4.43
CA PHE A 16 2.16 -9.11 3.37
C PHE A 16 2.58 -10.21 2.39
N GLN A 17 3.83 -10.20 1.93
CA GLN A 17 4.35 -11.24 1.03
C GLN A 17 4.24 -12.64 1.65
N GLN A 18 4.55 -12.77 2.94
CA GLN A 18 4.39 -14.05 3.65
C GLN A 18 2.93 -14.48 3.72
N PHE A 19 2.05 -13.60 4.23
CA PHE A 19 0.61 -13.86 4.32
C PHE A 19 0.00 -14.21 2.95
N PHE A 20 0.40 -13.49 1.90
CA PHE A 20 -0.07 -13.75 0.55
C PHE A 20 0.36 -15.15 0.08
N ARG A 21 1.62 -15.55 0.29
CA ARG A 21 2.07 -16.91 -0.05
C ARG A 21 1.30 -18.01 0.71
N GLU A 22 0.99 -17.78 1.97
CA GLU A 22 0.32 -18.78 2.82
C GLU A 22 -1.18 -18.92 2.53
N HIS A 23 -1.84 -17.86 2.08
CA HIS A 23 -3.30 -17.82 2.01
C HIS A 23 -3.89 -17.54 0.63
N SER A 24 -3.12 -17.00 -0.32
CA SER A 24 -3.67 -16.48 -1.60
C SER A 24 -4.39 -17.52 -2.45
N ASP A 25 -4.00 -18.79 -2.40
CA ASP A 25 -4.63 -19.86 -3.19
C ASP A 25 -6.14 -20.00 -2.96
N ILE A 26 -6.60 -19.80 -1.72
CA ILE A 26 -8.03 -19.89 -1.38
C ILE A 26 -8.78 -18.68 -1.96
N TRP A 27 -8.17 -17.50 -1.88
CA TRP A 27 -8.76 -16.25 -2.35
C TRP A 27 -8.78 -16.15 -3.88
N LEU A 28 -7.72 -16.61 -4.54
CA LEU A 28 -7.59 -16.54 -6.01
C LEU A 28 -8.51 -17.53 -6.75
N ARG A 29 -8.97 -18.61 -6.09
CA ARG A 29 -9.93 -19.56 -6.68
C ARG A 29 -11.37 -19.06 -6.67
N GLY A 30 -11.72 -18.21 -5.71
CA GLY A 30 -13.09 -17.69 -5.54
C GLY A 30 -13.37 -16.35 -6.23
N LEU A 31 -12.34 -15.65 -6.72
CA LEU A 31 -12.50 -14.33 -7.31
C LEU A 31 -12.72 -14.41 -8.83
N PRO A 32 -13.79 -13.79 -9.37
CA PRO A 32 -14.06 -13.77 -10.81
C PRO A 32 -13.02 -12.96 -11.60
N PHE A 33 -12.26 -12.09 -10.94
CA PHE A 33 -11.22 -11.25 -11.54
C PHE A 33 -9.84 -11.58 -10.95
N LYS A 34 -9.10 -12.47 -11.62
CA LYS A 34 -7.77 -12.90 -11.17
C LYS A 34 -6.77 -11.75 -11.05
N GLU A 35 -6.91 -10.72 -11.89
CA GLU A 35 -6.02 -9.55 -11.91
C GLU A 35 -6.24 -8.59 -10.73
N ALA A 36 -7.46 -8.49 -10.21
CA ALA A 36 -7.76 -7.64 -9.06
C ALA A 36 -7.48 -8.34 -7.71
N GLY A 37 -7.34 -9.67 -7.73
CA GLY A 37 -7.18 -10.50 -6.53
C GLY A 37 -6.06 -10.05 -5.59
N PRO A 38 -4.81 -9.89 -6.07
CA PRO A 38 -3.70 -9.44 -5.23
C PRO A 38 -3.96 -8.09 -4.55
N GLN A 39 -4.61 -7.17 -5.26
CA GLN A 39 -4.91 -5.84 -4.75
C GLN A 39 -6.01 -5.86 -3.68
N LEU A 40 -7.06 -6.66 -3.88
CA LEU A 40 -8.12 -6.87 -2.88
C LEU A 40 -7.57 -7.53 -1.61
N VAL A 41 -6.69 -8.53 -1.77
CA VAL A 41 -6.03 -9.19 -0.63
C VAL A 41 -5.11 -8.22 0.11
N LEU A 42 -4.38 -7.35 -0.59
CA LEU A 42 -3.59 -6.28 0.02
C LEU A 42 -4.47 -5.30 0.82
N GLN A 43 -5.59 -4.86 0.25
CA GLN A 43 -6.53 -3.97 0.94
C GLN A 43 -7.10 -4.60 2.21
N ALA A 44 -7.48 -5.88 2.16
CA ALA A 44 -7.97 -6.61 3.33
C ALA A 44 -6.85 -6.81 4.37
N PHE A 45 -5.65 -7.15 3.94
CA PHE A 45 -4.48 -7.29 4.82
C PHE A 45 -4.20 -5.98 5.57
N LEU A 46 -4.25 -4.85 4.88
CA LEU A 46 -3.97 -3.54 5.45
C LEU A 46 -5.08 -3.03 6.38
N GLN A 47 -6.25 -3.67 6.44
CA GLN A 47 -7.29 -3.33 7.43
C GLN A 47 -6.74 -3.32 8.87
N ARG A 48 -5.70 -4.11 9.17
CA ARG A 48 -4.96 -4.06 10.45
C ARG A 48 -4.46 -2.67 10.84
N ILE A 49 -4.13 -1.83 9.86
CA ILE A 49 -3.63 -0.48 10.10
C ILE A 49 -4.76 0.42 10.56
N VAL A 50 -5.97 0.27 9.99
CA VAL A 50 -7.17 0.94 10.48
C VAL A 50 -7.48 0.51 11.91
N ASN A 51 -7.38 -0.79 12.20
CA ASN A 51 -7.55 -1.31 13.56
C ASN A 51 -6.50 -0.78 14.54
N GLY A 52 -5.31 -0.39 14.05
CA GLY A 52 -4.26 0.24 14.83
C GLY A 52 -4.43 1.76 15.02
N GLY A 53 -5.50 2.37 14.50
CA GLY A 53 -5.74 3.82 14.59
C GLY A 53 -5.25 4.63 13.39
N GLY A 54 -4.74 3.98 12.34
CA GLY A 54 -4.40 4.61 11.06
C GLY A 54 -5.61 4.80 10.14
N ARG A 55 -5.39 5.38 8.96
CA ARG A 55 -6.38 5.50 7.88
C ARG A 55 -5.85 4.94 6.58
N ILE A 56 -6.75 4.38 5.78
CA ILE A 56 -6.47 3.92 4.42
C ILE A 56 -7.49 4.55 3.50
N ASN A 57 -7.00 5.37 2.58
CA ASN A 57 -7.76 5.91 1.46
C ASN A 57 -7.50 5.02 0.24
N ARG A 58 -8.56 4.76 -0.51
CA ARG A 58 -8.56 3.88 -1.68
C ARG A 58 -9.14 4.69 -2.83
N GLU A 59 -8.32 5.00 -3.81
CA GLU A 59 -8.81 5.70 -4.99
C GLU A 59 -9.02 4.69 -6.12
N TYR A 60 -10.29 4.47 -6.47
CA TYR A 60 -10.67 3.58 -7.56
C TYR A 60 -10.93 4.43 -8.80
N ALA A 61 -9.89 4.64 -9.61
CA ALA A 61 -10.07 5.29 -10.91
C ALA A 61 -10.68 4.29 -11.90
N LEU A 62 -12.01 4.13 -11.82
CA LEU A 62 -12.84 3.39 -12.79
C LEU A 62 -12.50 3.89 -14.21
N GLY A 63 -11.69 3.12 -14.94
CA GLY A 63 -11.27 3.42 -16.30
C GLY A 63 -9.78 3.72 -16.52
N ARG A 64 -8.96 3.92 -15.47
CA ARG A 64 -7.49 4.14 -15.61
C ARG A 64 -6.60 3.00 -15.11
N LYS A 65 -7.18 1.88 -14.66
CA LYS A 65 -6.50 0.62 -14.28
C LYS A 65 -5.54 0.68 -13.08
N TYR A 66 -5.59 1.72 -12.24
CA TYR A 66 -4.74 1.81 -11.04
C TYR A 66 -5.60 2.01 -9.80
N THR A 67 -5.22 1.32 -8.72
CA THR A 67 -5.78 1.57 -7.37
C THR A 67 -4.60 1.89 -6.48
N ASP A 68 -4.30 3.17 -6.36
CA ASP A 68 -3.31 3.66 -5.42
C ASP A 68 -3.90 3.53 -4.01
N LEU A 69 -3.10 3.00 -3.09
CA LEU A 69 -3.46 2.95 -1.67
C LEU A 69 -2.70 4.04 -0.94
N TYR A 70 -3.43 4.87 -0.21
CA TYR A 70 -2.87 5.95 0.56
C TYR A 70 -3.09 5.73 2.05
N LEU A 71 -1.99 5.54 2.76
CA LEU A 71 -1.93 5.20 4.17
C LEU A 71 -1.55 6.43 5.00
N GLU A 72 -2.29 6.67 6.06
CA GLU A 72 -1.99 7.72 7.04
C GLU A 72 -1.84 7.10 8.43
N TRP A 73 -0.75 7.45 9.11
CA TRP A 73 -0.44 6.98 10.45
C TRP A 73 -0.04 8.16 11.36
N PRO A 74 -0.83 8.48 12.39
CA PRO A 74 -0.52 9.57 13.30
C PRO A 74 0.70 9.22 14.16
N LEU A 75 1.64 10.15 14.29
CA LEU A 75 2.85 10.00 15.12
C LEU A 75 2.70 10.68 16.48
N ASP A 76 1.80 11.66 16.56
CA ASP A 76 1.42 12.32 17.80
C ASP A 76 0.09 11.71 18.27
N GLN A 77 0.11 11.02 19.42
CA GLN A 77 -1.08 10.35 19.94
C GLN A 77 -2.13 11.34 20.47
N ASP A 78 -1.69 12.48 21.01
CA ASP A 78 -2.58 13.49 21.60
C ASP A 78 -3.27 14.31 20.51
N LYS A 79 -2.55 14.63 19.43
CA LYS A 79 -3.08 15.40 18.29
C LYS A 79 -3.69 14.53 17.20
N GLY A 80 -3.40 13.23 17.20
CA GLY A 80 -3.85 12.30 16.17
C GLY A 80 -3.52 12.81 14.76
N PHE A 81 -4.53 12.87 13.89
CA PHE A 81 -4.38 13.34 12.50
C PHE A 81 -4.18 14.86 12.36
N TYR A 82 -4.34 15.63 13.43
CA TYR A 82 -4.05 17.07 13.45
C TYR A 82 -2.58 17.37 13.80
N GLY A 83 -1.81 16.36 14.20
CA GLY A 83 -0.38 16.44 14.48
C GLY A 83 0.49 15.98 13.32
N GLU A 84 1.70 15.49 13.62
CA GLU A 84 2.54 14.87 12.60
C GLU A 84 1.95 13.54 12.15
N VAL A 85 1.85 13.33 10.83
CA VAL A 85 1.29 12.13 10.22
C VAL A 85 2.29 11.57 9.22
N GLN A 86 2.64 10.29 9.38
CA GLN A 86 3.31 9.53 8.34
C GLN A 86 2.32 9.20 7.23
N ARG A 87 2.69 9.56 6.00
CA ARG A 87 1.90 9.34 4.79
C ARG A 87 2.65 8.41 3.86
N VAL A 88 1.97 7.38 3.36
CA VAL A 88 2.57 6.34 2.53
C VAL A 88 1.67 6.06 1.34
N VAL A 89 2.23 6.15 0.14
CA VAL A 89 1.57 5.72 -1.10
C VAL A 89 2.09 4.33 -1.43
N LEU A 90 1.18 3.40 -1.67
CA LEU A 90 1.49 2.05 -2.13
C LEU A 90 0.81 1.83 -3.47
N GLU A 91 1.62 1.49 -4.47
CA GLU A 91 1.15 1.05 -5.77
C GLU A 91 1.52 -0.43 -5.95
N LEU A 92 0.56 -1.24 -6.40
CA LEU A 92 0.76 -2.68 -6.60
C LEU A 92 0.72 -2.99 -8.09
N LYS A 93 1.79 -3.61 -8.59
CA LYS A 93 1.88 -4.09 -9.98
C LYS A 93 1.95 -5.61 -10.01
N ILE A 94 1.20 -6.21 -10.93
CA ILE A 94 1.44 -7.60 -11.35
C ILE A 94 2.58 -7.58 -12.35
N LEU A 95 3.64 -8.35 -12.07
CA LEU A 95 4.74 -8.52 -13.00
C LEU A 95 4.34 -9.51 -14.10
N TYR A 96 4.16 -9.00 -15.31
CA TYR A 96 3.87 -9.83 -16.48
C TYR A 96 5.11 -10.12 -17.34
N SER A 97 6.13 -9.25 -17.32
CA SER A 97 7.30 -9.39 -18.19
C SER A 97 8.58 -8.82 -17.57
N ASN A 98 8.98 -7.60 -17.94
CA ASN A 98 10.25 -7.01 -17.55
C ASN A 98 10.13 -6.28 -16.21
N LEU A 99 10.89 -6.75 -15.22
CA LEU A 99 10.91 -6.20 -13.87
C LEU A 99 11.41 -4.75 -13.85
N ASP A 100 12.52 -4.44 -14.51
CA ASP A 100 13.13 -3.11 -14.52
C ASP A 100 12.19 -2.05 -15.11
N LYS A 101 11.51 -2.41 -16.21
CA LYS A 101 10.49 -1.54 -16.82
C LYS A 101 9.29 -1.34 -15.90
N THR A 102 8.82 -2.41 -15.25
CA THR A 102 7.69 -2.35 -14.31
C THR A 102 8.02 -1.44 -13.12
N ILE A 103 9.26 -1.50 -12.63
CA ILE A 103 9.76 -0.61 -11.56
C ILE A 103 9.83 0.84 -12.06
N ALA A 104 10.43 1.08 -13.23
CA ALA A 104 10.57 2.43 -13.78
C ALA A 104 9.21 3.13 -13.95
N ASP A 105 8.23 2.44 -14.55
CA ASP A 105 6.88 2.98 -14.77
C ASP A 105 6.14 3.21 -13.43
N GLY A 106 6.28 2.28 -12.47
CA GLY A 106 5.69 2.41 -11.14
C GLY A 106 6.25 3.58 -10.33
N LEU A 107 7.56 3.87 -10.45
CA LEU A 107 8.20 4.98 -9.75
C LEU A 107 7.65 6.34 -10.17
N VAL A 108 7.38 6.54 -11.47
CA VAL A 108 6.79 7.79 -11.99
C VAL A 108 5.41 8.02 -11.39
N GLN A 109 4.60 6.96 -11.29
CA GLN A 109 3.24 7.05 -10.74
C GLN A 109 3.23 7.36 -9.25
N VAL A 110 4.03 6.63 -8.46
CA VAL A 110 4.12 6.85 -7.01
C VAL A 110 4.66 8.25 -6.71
N ALA A 111 5.63 8.75 -7.48
CA ALA A 111 6.16 10.10 -7.31
C ALA A 111 5.10 11.19 -7.55
N GLY A 112 4.35 11.10 -8.66
CA GLY A 112 3.30 12.06 -8.97
C GLY A 112 2.21 12.11 -7.90
N TYR A 113 1.78 10.95 -7.40
CA TYR A 113 0.76 10.88 -6.35
C TYR A 113 1.29 11.33 -4.98
N ALA A 114 2.54 10.98 -4.65
CA ALA A 114 3.18 11.40 -3.40
C ALA A 114 3.34 12.92 -3.31
N GLU A 115 3.67 13.60 -4.41
CA GLU A 115 3.71 15.06 -4.49
C GLU A 115 2.33 15.69 -4.26
N GLN A 116 1.28 15.12 -4.87
CA GLN A 116 -0.10 15.61 -4.70
C GLN A 116 -0.63 15.46 -3.27
N CYS A 117 -0.23 14.39 -2.57
CA CYS A 117 -0.71 14.07 -1.23
C CYS A 117 0.25 14.48 -0.09
N GLY A 118 1.40 15.11 -0.39
CA GLY A 118 2.40 15.49 0.61
C GLY A 118 3.04 14.29 1.33
N ALA A 119 3.13 13.14 0.65
CA ALA A 119 3.77 11.94 1.19
C ALA A 119 5.28 11.95 0.91
N GLY A 120 6.09 11.75 1.95
CA GLY A 120 7.54 11.63 1.78
C GLY A 120 7.90 10.36 1.03
N LEU A 121 8.41 10.48 -0.20
CA LEU A 121 8.83 9.36 -1.04
C LEU A 121 9.97 8.58 -0.36
N ARG A 122 9.69 7.41 0.24
CA ARG A 122 10.73 6.52 0.78
C ARG A 122 10.99 5.35 -0.16
N ARG A 123 12.16 5.41 -0.79
CA ARG A 123 12.75 4.42 -1.70
C ARG A 123 12.91 3.05 -1.02
N ARG A 124 12.40 1.97 -1.63
CA ARG A 124 13.12 0.72 -1.96
C ARG A 124 12.17 -0.37 -2.49
N ILE A 125 12.72 -1.11 -3.45
CA ILE A 125 12.19 -2.28 -4.16
C ILE A 125 12.27 -3.50 -3.23
#